data_AF-A0A7J2LWX5-F1
#
_entry.id   AF-A0A7J2LWX5-F1
#
_cell.length_a   1.000
_cell.length_b   1.000
_cell.length_c   1.000
_cell.angle_alpha   90.00
_cell.angle_beta   90.00
_cell.angle_gamma   90.00
#
_symmetry.space_group_name_H-M   'P 1'
#
loop_
_entity.id
_entity.type
_entity.pdbx_description
1 polymer ?
#
loop_
_entity_poly.entity_id
_entity_poly.type
_entity_poly.pdbx_seq_one_letter_code
_entity_poly.pdbx_strand_id
1 'polypeptide(L)'
;MAQYRGDNPALNGLLGYLSEIGPVIRVEESDAFLPDGRRTVSYEVLLRSNGPIDLVELEREIKEMGFLATTSQKPRSRVIRICLWQVNDT
;
A
#
# COMPACT_ATOMS: atom_id res chain seq x y z
N MET A 1 -11.89 -0.69 10.88
CA MET A 1 -10.50 -0.51 10.46
C MET A 1 -9.67 -0.40 11.72
N ALA A 2 -8.62 -1.21 11.84
CA ALA A 2 -7.70 -1.18 12.96
C ALA A 2 -6.39 -0.49 12.53
N GLN A 3 -5.70 0.14 13.46
CA GLN A 3 -4.35 0.61 13.18
C GLN A 3 -3.42 -0.60 13.01
N TYR A 4 -2.61 -0.59 11.94
CA TYR A 4 -1.66 -1.67 11.67
C TYR A 4 -0.66 -1.84 12.82
N ARG A 5 -0.38 -3.09 13.19
CA ARG A 5 0.40 -3.44 14.41
C ARG A 5 1.86 -3.83 14.14
N GLY A 6 2.29 -3.92 12.88
CA GLY A 6 3.68 -4.24 12.53
C GLY A 6 4.00 -5.73 12.45
N ASP A 7 2.99 -6.60 12.45
CA ASP A 7 3.11 -8.06 12.50
C ASP A 7 3.20 -8.75 11.13
N ASN A 8 3.17 -7.99 10.02
CA ASN A 8 3.26 -8.52 8.66
C ASN A 8 4.62 -8.17 8.01
N PRO A 9 5.55 -9.15 7.87
CA PRO A 9 6.89 -8.90 7.32
C PRO A 9 6.88 -8.40 5.88
N ALA A 10 5.98 -8.91 5.04
CA ALA A 10 5.86 -8.50 3.64
C ALA A 10 5.43 -7.02 3.55
N LEU A 11 4.45 -6.63 4.37
CA LEU A 11 4.02 -5.23 4.44
C LEU A 11 5.14 -4.34 5.00
N ASN A 12 5.88 -4.78 6.00
CA ASN A 12 7.00 -4.01 6.56
C ASN A 12 8.08 -3.74 5.51
N GLY A 13 8.41 -4.73 4.65
CA GLY A 13 9.31 -4.54 3.53
C GLY A 13 8.80 -3.48 2.55
N LEU A 14 7.52 -3.57 2.18
CA LEU A 14 6.89 -2.58 1.30
C LEU A 14 6.85 -1.17 1.93
N LEU A 15 6.54 -1.05 3.22
CA LEU A 15 6.56 0.22 3.94
C LEU A 15 7.96 0.85 4.00
N GLY A 16 9.00 0.01 4.07
CA GLY A 16 10.39 0.44 3.94
C GLY A 16 10.65 1.10 2.59
N TYR A 17 10.31 0.40 1.49
CA TYR A 17 10.39 0.94 0.13
C TYR A 17 9.58 2.24 -0.04
N LEU A 18 8.32 2.26 0.43
CA LEU A 18 7.46 3.45 0.34
C LEU A 18 8.02 4.65 1.12
N SER A 19 8.81 4.40 2.17
CA SER A 19 9.46 5.46 2.94
C SER A 19 10.59 6.16 2.15
N GLU A 20 11.15 5.53 1.12
CA GLU A 20 12.11 6.14 0.19
C GLU A 20 11.43 7.18 -0.73
N ILE A 21 10.17 6.93 -1.09
CA ILE A 21 9.34 7.86 -1.87
C ILE A 21 8.97 9.11 -1.03
N GLY A 22 8.70 8.89 0.25
CA GLY A 22 8.45 9.93 1.23
C GLY A 22 7.77 9.42 2.49
N PRO A 23 7.54 10.28 3.49
CA PRO A 23 7.04 9.85 4.78
C PRO A 23 5.65 9.21 4.69
N VAL A 24 5.54 8.00 5.24
CA VAL A 24 4.27 7.32 5.50
C VAL A 24 3.55 8.05 6.64
N ILE A 25 2.34 8.51 6.37
CA ILE A 25 1.49 9.26 7.31
C ILE A 25 0.65 8.31 8.15
N ARG A 26 0.07 7.30 7.51
CA ARG A 26 -0.90 6.39 8.13
C ARG A 26 -0.92 5.05 7.43
N VAL A 27 -1.10 4.00 8.21
CA VAL A 27 -1.41 2.65 7.74
C VAL A 27 -2.62 2.14 8.52
N GLU A 28 -3.70 1.84 7.81
CA GLU A 28 -4.91 1.24 8.38
C GLU A 28 -5.12 -0.14 7.80
N GLU A 29 -5.45 -1.09 8.66
CA GLU A 29 -5.72 -2.47 8.32
C GLU A 29 -7.23 -2.74 8.32
N SER A 30 -7.68 -3.55 7.37
CA SER A 30 -9.06 -4.00 7.27
C SER A 30 -9.15 -5.43 6.74
N ASP A 31 -10.22 -6.13 7.13
CA ASP A 31 -10.62 -7.35 6.45
C ASP A 31 -11.03 -7.05 5.01
N ALA A 32 -10.62 -7.89 4.08
CA ALA A 32 -10.98 -7.80 2.68
C ALA A 32 -11.19 -9.18 2.04
N PHE A 33 -11.65 -9.16 0.80
CA PHE A 33 -11.82 -10.34 -0.03
C PHE A 33 -11.14 -10.10 -1.36
N LEU A 34 -10.40 -11.10 -1.83
CA LEU A 34 -9.90 -11.14 -3.20
C LEU A 34 -11.07 -11.36 -4.18
N PRO A 35 -10.91 -11.05 -5.48
CA PRO A 35 -11.97 -11.25 -6.48
C PRO A 35 -12.47 -12.70 -6.60
N ASP A 36 -11.65 -13.67 -6.20
CA ASP A 36 -12.00 -15.11 -6.16
C ASP A 36 -12.78 -15.52 -4.89
N GLY A 37 -13.05 -14.58 -3.98
CA GLY A 37 -13.80 -14.80 -2.74
C GLY A 37 -12.95 -15.24 -1.55
N ARG A 38 -11.64 -15.45 -1.71
CA ARG A 38 -10.75 -15.74 -0.57
C ARG A 38 -10.64 -14.53 0.36
N ARG A 39 -10.73 -14.78 1.68
CA ARG A 39 -10.47 -13.75 2.69
C ARG A 39 -9.00 -13.38 2.66
N THR A 40 -8.72 -12.08 2.76
CA THR A 40 -7.38 -11.51 2.87
C THR A 40 -7.42 -10.30 3.80
N VAL A 41 -6.25 -9.72 4.05
CA VAL A 41 -6.10 -8.43 4.73
C VAL A 41 -5.83 -7.37 3.68
N SER A 42 -6.51 -6.23 3.80
CA SER A 42 -6.20 -5.03 3.04
C SER A 42 -5.59 -3.97 3.93
N TYR A 43 -4.72 -3.15 3.31
CA TYR A 43 -4.09 -2.03 3.98
C TYR A 43 -4.34 -0.75 3.19
N GLU A 44 -4.76 0.29 3.88
CA GLU A 44 -4.76 1.65 3.36
C GLU A 44 -3.52 2.37 3.87
N VAL A 45 -2.61 2.68 2.95
CA VAL A 45 -1.41 3.47 3.23
C VAL A 45 -1.61 4.88 2.68
N LEU A 46 -1.42 5.87 3.54
CA LEU A 46 -1.28 7.26 3.15
C LEU A 46 0.17 7.66 3.30
N LEU A 47 0.76 8.19 2.24
CA LEU A 47 2.12 8.74 2.27
C LEU A 47 2.16 10.10 1.58
N ARG A 48 3.17 10.91 1.91
CA ARG A 48 3.44 12.18 1.23
C ARG A 48 4.70 12.05 0.38
N SER A 49 4.57 12.14 -0.94
CA SER A 49 5.72 12.05 -1.84
C SER A 49 6.64 13.27 -1.71
N ASN A 50 7.94 13.03 -1.86
CA ASN A 50 8.94 14.10 -1.90
C ASN A 50 8.98 14.81 -3.26
N GLY A 51 8.46 14.17 -4.32
CA GLY A 51 8.41 14.70 -5.68
C GLY A 51 7.23 14.17 -6.50
N PRO A 52 7.19 14.45 -7.82
CA PRO A 52 6.27 13.80 -8.75
C PRO A 52 6.50 12.29 -8.75
N ILE A 53 5.42 11.51 -8.83
CA ILE A 53 5.45 10.05 -8.85
C ILE A 53 4.62 9.55 -10.02
N ASP A 54 5.14 8.56 -10.73
CA ASP A 54 4.37 7.79 -11.68
C ASP A 54 3.58 6.71 -10.92
N LEU A 55 2.27 6.91 -10.83
CA LEU A 55 1.39 6.02 -10.09
C LEU A 55 1.26 4.64 -10.76
N VAL A 56 1.38 4.58 -12.09
CA VAL A 56 1.28 3.31 -12.83
C VAL A 56 2.51 2.46 -12.57
N GLU A 57 3.70 3.09 -12.58
CA GLU A 57 4.94 2.39 -12.26
C GLU A 57 4.98 1.95 -10.80
N LEU A 58 4.52 2.80 -9.87
CA LEU A 58 4.40 2.43 -8.46
C LEU A 58 3.49 1.22 -8.25
N GLU A 59 2.34 1.15 -8.90
CA GLU A 59 1.46 -0.03 -8.83
C GLU A 59 2.14 -1.30 -9.37
N ARG A 60 2.94 -1.17 -10.42
CA ARG A 60 3.72 -2.27 -10.99
C ARG A 60 4.75 -2.80 -10.02
N GLU A 61 5.56 -1.92 -9.42
CA GLU A 61 6.58 -2.29 -8.44
C GLU A 61 5.96 -2.95 -7.20
N ILE A 62 4.85 -2.42 -6.69
CA ILE A 62 4.12 -3.03 -5.56
C ILE A 62 3.63 -4.44 -5.92
N LYS A 63 3.20 -4.66 -7.16
CA LYS A 63 2.77 -5.98 -7.65
C LYS A 63 3.91 -6.99 -7.70
N GLU A 64 5.11 -6.56 -8.06
CA GLU A 64 6.31 -7.41 -8.03
C GLU A 64 6.69 -7.82 -6.60
N MET A 65 6.31 -7.02 -5.59
CA MET A 65 6.46 -7.34 -4.17
C MET A 65 5.34 -8.25 -3.59
N GLY A 66 4.41 -8.73 -4.42
CA GLY A 66 3.37 -9.69 -4.01
C GLY A 66 2.06 -9.08 -3.51
N PHE A 67 1.84 -7.78 -3.72
CA PHE A 67 0.61 -7.09 -3.35
C PHE A 67 -0.18 -6.65 -4.59
N LEU A 68 -1.51 -6.78 -4.57
CA LEU A 68 -2.33 -5.97 -5.47
C LEU A 68 -2.42 -4.56 -4.90
N ALA A 69 -2.33 -3.55 -5.76
CA ALA A 69 -2.42 -2.16 -5.35
C ALA A 69 -3.40 -1.39 -6.22
N THR A 70 -4.01 -0.38 -5.62
CA THR A 70 -4.65 0.71 -6.35
C THR A 70 -4.21 2.01 -5.70
N THR A 71 -3.68 2.91 -6.51
CA THR A 71 -3.12 4.19 -6.08
C THR A 71 -4.00 5.33 -6.54
N SER A 72 -4.04 6.39 -5.75
CA SER A 72 -4.70 7.63 -6.13
C SER A 72 -4.02 8.81 -5.46
N GLN A 73 -3.95 9.91 -6.19
CA GLN A 73 -3.38 11.16 -5.69
C GLN A 73 -4.36 12.30 -5.96
N LYS A 74 -4.66 13.10 -4.93
CA LYS A 74 -5.49 14.29 -5.13
C LYS A 74 -4.74 15.32 -5.99
N PRO A 75 -5.41 16.00 -6.93
CA PRO A 75 -4.77 17.06 -7.72
C PRO A 75 -4.11 18.11 -6.82
N ARG A 76 -2.88 18.51 -7.18
CA ARG A 76 -2.05 19.49 -6.43
C ARG A 76 -1.67 19.08 -5.00
N SER A 77 -1.99 17.87 -4.57
CA SER A 77 -1.52 17.28 -3.33
C SER A 77 -0.34 16.36 -3.60
N ARG A 78 0.63 16.31 -2.68
CA ARG A 78 1.66 15.25 -2.68
C ARG A 78 1.25 14.01 -1.89
N VAL A 79 0.02 13.99 -1.38
CA VAL A 79 -0.49 12.84 -0.63
C VAL A 79 -1.02 11.79 -1.59
N ILE A 80 -0.41 10.61 -1.52
CA ILE A 80 -0.78 9.42 -2.27
C ILE A 80 -1.50 8.49 -1.30
N ARG A 81 -2.65 7.98 -1.74
CA ARG A 81 -3.39 6.91 -1.09
C ARG A 81 -3.15 5.63 -1.86
N ILE A 82 -2.73 4.59 -1.16
CA ILE A 82 -2.46 3.27 -1.70
C ILE A 82 -3.34 2.28 -0.95
N CYS A 83 -4.24 1.62 -1.68
CA CYS A 83 -4.98 0.48 -1.16
C CYS A 83 -4.22 -0.78 -1.59
N LEU A 84 -3.85 -1.62 -0.63
CA LEU A 84 -3.08 -2.84 -0.81
C LEU A 84 -3.93 -4.06 -0.45
N TRP A 85 -3.79 -5.14 -1.21
CA TRP A 85 -4.32 -6.45 -0.85
C TRP A 85 -3.20 -7.47 -0.94
N GLN A 86 -2.98 -8.21 0.13
CA GLN A 86 -2.00 -9.28 0.12
C GLN A 86 -2.52 -10.46 -0.71
N VAL A 87 -1.71 -10.92 -1.67
CA VAL A 87 -2.09 -12.01 -2.59
C VAL A 87 -1.38 -13.32 -2.24
N ASN A 88 -0.16 -13.21 -1.71
CA ASN A 88 0.68 -14.34 -1.35
C ASN A 88 0.93 -14.34 0.17
N ASP A 89 0.72 -15.49 0.81
CA ASP A 89 1.04 -15.75 2.23
C ASP A 89 2.53 -16.08 2.43
N THR A 90 3.44 -15.44 1.68
CA THR A 90 4.88 -15.61 1.93
C THR A 90 5.29 -15.06 3.28
#